data_AF-A0A1X7NVA9-F1
#
_entry.id   AF-A0A1X7NVA9-F1
#
_cell.length_a   1.000
_cell.length_b   1.000
_cell.length_c   1.000
_cell.angle_alpha   90.00
_cell.angle_beta   90.00
_cell.angle_gamma   90.00
#
_symmetry.space_group_name_H-M   'P 1'
#
loop_
_entity.id
_entity.type
_entity.pdbx_description
1 polymer ?
#
loop_
_entity_poly.entity_id
_entity_poly.type
_entity_poly.pdbx_seq_one_letter_code
_entity_poly.pdbx_strand_id
1 'polypeptide(L)' 'MNETILKQPFFYIALLNFILAIVFIFQDSLLARLVSFVWFLSFLFNLYNANKAVHKK' A
#
# COMPACT_ATOMS: atom_id res chain seq x y z
N MET A 1 8.05 -8.60 -12.96
CA MET A 1 7.41 -8.61 -11.63
C MET A 1 7.20 -10.06 -11.23
N ASN A 2 7.64 -10.51 -10.05
CA ASN A 2 7.49 -11.92 -9.67
C ASN A 2 6.01 -12.23 -9.48
N GLU A 3 5.43 -13.09 -10.31
CA GLU A 3 4.00 -13.42 -10.30
C GLU A 3 3.54 -13.98 -8.94
N THR A 4 4.47 -14.53 -8.16
CA THR A 4 4.23 -15.02 -6.81
C THR A 4 3.80 -13.92 -5.85
N ILE A 5 4.18 -12.65 -6.09
CA ILE A 5 3.75 -11.51 -5.25
C ILE A 5 2.26 -11.22 -5.42
N LEU A 6 1.71 -11.47 -6.61
CA LEU A 6 0.29 -11.27 -6.90
C LEU A 6 -0.59 -12.23 -6.09
N LYS A 7 -0.04 -13.36 -5.63
CA LYS A 7 -0.75 -14.33 -4.80
C LYS A 7 -0.73 -13.97 -3.31
N GLN A 8 0.02 -12.94 -2.91
CA GLN A 8 0.12 -12.55 -1.50
C GLN A 8 -1.06 -11.66 -1.09
N PRO A 9 -1.78 -11.96 0.00
CA PRO A 9 -2.90 -11.12 0.47
C PRO A 9 -2.42 -9.69 0.81
N PHE A 10 -1.21 -9.56 1.36
CA PHE A 10 -0.59 -8.27 1.65
C PHE A 10 -0.37 -7.41 0.40
N PHE A 11 -0.22 -8.00 -0.80
CA PHE A 11 -0.10 -7.23 -2.04
C PHE A 11 -1.41 -6.51 -2.38
N TYR A 12 -2.55 -7.18 -2.26
CA TYR A 12 -3.86 -6.56 -2.51
C TYR A 12 -4.20 -5.48 -1.47
N ILE A 13 -3.83 -5.70 -0.20
CA ILE A 13 -3.97 -4.69 0.85
C ILE A 13 -3.08 -3.48 0.54
N ALA A 14 -1.83 -3.71 0.09
CA ALA A 14 -0.95 -2.63 -0.33
C ALA A 14 -1.59 -1.82 -1.48
N LEU A 15 -2.11 -2.51 -2.50
CA LEU A 15 -2.76 -1.85 -3.63
C LEU A 15 -3.96 -0.99 -3.20
N LEU A 16 -4.82 -1.51 -2.31
CA LEU A 16 -5.94 -0.75 -1.76
C LEU A 16 -5.47 0.50 -1.01
N ASN A 17 -4.45 0.37 -0.15
CA ASN A 17 -3.88 1.50 0.59
C ASN A 17 -3.30 2.56 -0.35
N PHE A 18 -2.67 2.13 -1.45
CA PHE A 18 -2.15 3.05 -2.46
C PHE A 18 -3.26 3.84 -3.15
N ILE A 19 -4.36 3.16 -3.52
CA ILE A 19 -5.53 3.81 -4.10
C ILE A 19 -6.12 4.84 -3.12
N LEU A 20 -6.29 4.46 -1.84
CA LEU A 20 -6.79 5.37 -0.82
C LEU A 20 -5.87 6.58 -0.63
N ALA A 21 -4.55 6.36 -0.58
CA ALA A 21 -3.59 7.46 -0.51
C ALA A 21 -3.77 8.45 -1.67
N ILE A 22 -3.90 7.96 -2.91
CA ILE A 22 -4.16 8.81 -4.08
C ILE A 22 -5.50 9.55 -3.95
N VAL A 23 -6.58 8.89 -3.51
CA VAL A 23 -7.88 9.56 -3.36
C VAL A 23 -7.81 10.70 -2.35
N PHE A 24 -7.08 10.52 -1.25
CA PHE A 24 -6.94 11.54 -0.21
C PHE A 24 -5.91 12.63 -0.56
N ILE A 25 -4.88 12.36 -1.37
CA ILE A 25 -3.86 13.36 -1.72
C ILE A 25 -4.40 14.52 -2.55
N PHE A 26 -5.42 14.26 -3.38
CA PHE A 26 -6.07 15.26 -4.22
C PHE A 26 -7.15 16.07 -3.50
N GLN A 27 -7.40 15.79 -2.22
CA GLN A 27 -8.31 16.59 -1.42
C GLN A 27 -7.57 17.79 -0.81
N ASP A 28 -8.20 18.95 -0.79
CA ASP A 28 -7.57 20.20 -0.32
C ASP A 28 -7.37 20.27 1.20
N SER A 29 -8.01 19.39 1.97
CA SER A 29 -7.94 19.46 3.43
C SER A 29 -6.60 18.97 4.00
N LEU A 30 -6.07 19.69 4.99
CA LEU A 30 -4.87 19.27 5.73
C LEU A 30 -5.04 17.87 6.35
N LEU A 31 -6.23 17.58 6.88
CA LEU A 31 -6.57 16.27 7.42
C LEU A 31 -6.49 15.17 6.36
N ALA A 32 -6.99 15.42 5.15
CA ALA A 32 -6.88 14.46 4.06
C ALA A 32 -5.43 14.21 3.65
N ARG A 33 -4.58 15.24 3.63
CA ARG A 33 -3.14 15.05 3.36
C ARG A 33 -2.46 14.18 4.42
N LEU A 34 -2.79 14.37 5.70
CA LEU A 34 -2.30 13.52 6.79
C LEU A 34 -2.78 12.08 6.65
N VAL A 35 -4.07 11.87 6.36
CA VAL A 35 -4.66 10.55 6.13
C VAL A 35 -4.03 9.87 4.91
N SER A 36 -3.81 10.61 3.82
CA SER A 36 -3.09 10.14 2.63
C SER A 36 -1.68 9.66 2.99
N PHE A 37 -0.96 10.40 3.82
CA PHE A 37 0.38 10.02 4.26
C PHE A 37 0.39 8.72 5.07
N VAL A 38 -0.60 8.55 5.97
CA VAL A 38 -0.76 7.30 6.73
C VAL A 38 -1.05 6.13 5.78
N TRP A 39 -1.99 6.29 4.85
CA TRP A 39 -2.29 5.25 3.85
C TRP A 39 -1.07 4.91 2.99
N PHE A 40 -0.28 5.91 2.61
CA PHE A 40 0.93 5.71 1.83
C PHE A 40 2.00 4.92 2.61
N LEU A 41 2.19 5.21 3.90
CA LEU A 41 3.06 4.40 4.77
C LEU A 41 2.54 2.97 4.89
N SER A 42 1.24 2.78 5.10
CA SER A 42 0.62 1.46 5.15
C SER A 42 0.79 0.68 3.84
N PHE A 43 0.78 1.35 2.69
CA PHE A 43 1.12 0.75 1.40
C PHE A 43 2.56 0.22 1.40
N LEU A 44 3.54 1.04 1.79
CA LEU A 44 4.95 0.62 1.82
C LEU A 44 5.18 -0.59 2.73
N PHE A 45 4.61 -0.59 3.94
CA PHE A 45 4.74 -1.71 4.87
C PHE A 45 4.12 -3.00 4.32
N ASN A 46 2.92 -2.94 3.75
CA ASN A 46 2.26 -4.12 3.20
C ASN A 46 2.98 -4.64 1.95
N LEU A 47 3.49 -3.76 1.09
CA LEU A 47 4.28 -4.15 -0.08
C LEU A 47 5.61 -4.80 0.34
N TYR A 48 6.29 -4.25 1.34
CA TYR A 48 7.49 -4.85 1.92
C TYR A 48 7.21 -6.25 2.48
N ASN A 49 6.12 -6.41 3.24
CA ASN A 49 5.73 -7.71 3.79
C ASN A 49 5.37 -8.72 2.69
N ALA A 50 4.63 -8.30 1.65
CA ALA A 50 4.32 -9.13 0.51
C ALA A 50 5.61 -9.60 -0.19
N ASN A 51 6.55 -8.68 -0.43
CA ASN A 51 7.82 -9.02 -1.08
C ASN A 51 8.68 -9.95 -0.22
N LYS A 52 8.75 -9.71 1.09
CA LYS A 52 9.46 -10.56 2.05
C LYS A 52 8.85 -11.96 2.13
N ALA A 53 7.53 -12.09 2.08
CA ALA A 53 6.83 -13.38 2.09
C ALA A 53 7.13 -14.20 0.83
N VAL A 54 7.32 -13.54 -0.31
CA VAL A 54 7.74 -14.20 -1.56
C VAL A 54 9.18 -14.70 -1.49
N HIS A 55 10.09 -13.93 -0.90
CA HIS A 55 11.53 -14.29 -0.81
C HIS A 55 11.86 -15.28 0.33
N LYS A 56 10.91 -15.53 1.24
CA LYS A 56 11.04 -16.53 2.31
C LYS A 56 10.56 -17.93 1.90
N LYS A 57 9.84 -18.06 0.80
CA LYS A 57 9.45 -19.34 0.21
C LYS A 57 10.45 -19.75 -0.85
#